data_AF-A0A6I9NGL3-F1
#
_entry.id   AF-A0A6I9NGL3-F1
#
_cell.length_a   1.000
_cell.length_b   1.000
_cell.length_c   1.000
_cell.angle_alpha   90.00
_cell.angle_beta   90.00
_cell.angle_gamma   90.00
#
_symmetry.space_group_name_H-M   'P 1'
#
loop_
_entity.id
_entity.type
_entity.pdbx_description
1 polymer ?
#
loop_
_entity_poly.entity_id
_entity_poly.type
_entity_poly.pdbx_seq_one_letter_code
_entity_poly.pdbx_strand_id
1 'polypeptide(L)'
;MQEDMTRALKSILQEYCEISSLLTEEIVKVHQEISASVDQIDPLSEYEHFIESYRSPETPEASVEFDASLLDETDNLPANEILWNTLTADSLQAMLSSATDELSLTQQNLRTKEALADDLDAKIQTSEQSSEKKSDCVLLLSQKLSLLELHHVVQSLQSSETRLASQKALLDAKMAAATSPPPPPPAPAPPYEDDTRSLGSTVNTHTHTHTHALTHIYSRVANFGYLAGVRF
;
A
#
# COMPACT_ATOMS: atom_id res chain seq x y z
N MET A 1 -59.49 -39.15 48.63
CA MET A 1 -59.84 -38.38 47.41
C MET A 1 -59.11 -37.04 47.33
N GLN A 2 -59.33 -36.07 48.23
CA GLN A 2 -58.62 -34.79 48.16
C GLN A 2 -57.10 -34.94 48.36
N GLU A 3 -56.68 -35.79 49.31
CA GLU A 3 -55.26 -36.15 49.49
C GLU A 3 -54.64 -36.80 48.25
N ASP A 4 -55.39 -37.66 47.55
CA ASP A 4 -54.93 -38.34 46.33
C ASP A 4 -54.75 -37.34 45.18
N MET A 5 -55.67 -36.38 45.05
CA MET A 5 -55.54 -35.29 44.07
C MET A 5 -54.34 -34.39 44.36
N THR A 6 -54.11 -34.04 45.63
CA THR A 6 -52.93 -33.27 46.03
C THR A 6 -51.64 -34.05 45.75
N ARG A 7 -51.64 -35.37 45.95
CA ARG A 7 -50.51 -36.24 45.61
C ARG A 7 -50.25 -36.30 44.10
N ALA A 8 -51.30 -36.41 43.28
CA ALA A 8 -51.18 -36.40 41.82
C ALA A 8 -50.61 -35.06 41.32
N LEU A 9 -51.13 -33.94 41.83
CA LEU A 9 -50.61 -32.61 41.48
C LEU A 9 -49.15 -32.46 41.89
N LYS A 10 -48.76 -32.97 43.07
CA LYS A 10 -47.36 -32.98 43.48
C LYS A 10 -46.48 -33.74 42.48
N SER A 11 -46.90 -34.93 42.04
CA SER A 11 -46.15 -35.72 41.06
C SER A 11 -45.98 -34.98 39.74
N ILE A 12 -47.08 -34.40 39.21
CA ILE A 12 -47.06 -33.62 37.96
C ILE A 12 -46.09 -32.44 38.07
N LEU A 13 -46.09 -31.74 39.20
CA LEU A 13 -45.19 -30.61 39.41
C LEU A 13 -43.73 -31.04 39.57
N GLN A 14 -43.47 -32.21 40.17
CA GLN A 14 -42.12 -32.77 40.26
C GLN A 14 -41.59 -33.15 38.88
N GLU A 15 -42.38 -33.86 38.07
CA GLU A 15 -42.03 -34.20 36.69
C GLU A 15 -41.82 -32.95 35.83
N TYR A 16 -42.69 -31.94 35.97
CA TYR A 16 -42.52 -30.66 35.29
C TYR A 16 -41.17 -30.01 35.64
N CYS A 17 -40.79 -29.99 36.91
CA CYS A 17 -39.48 -29.46 37.34
C CYS A 17 -38.31 -30.24 36.75
N GLU A 18 -38.40 -31.57 36.67
CA GLU A 18 -37.36 -32.42 36.08
C GLU A 18 -37.21 -32.17 34.58
N ILE A 19 -38.33 -32.13 33.85
CA ILE A 19 -38.34 -31.95 32.38
C ILE A 19 -37.93 -30.52 31.97
N SER A 20 -38.34 -29.51 32.72
CA SER A 20 -38.07 -28.10 32.40
C SER A 20 -36.75 -27.57 32.98
N SER A 21 -36.01 -28.39 33.72
CA SER A 21 -34.73 -27.99 34.29
C SER A 21 -33.70 -27.68 33.20
N LEU A 22 -33.13 -26.47 33.26
CA LEU A 22 -32.01 -26.07 32.39
C LEU A 22 -30.64 -26.46 32.98
N LEU A 23 -30.64 -27.09 34.15
CA LEU A 23 -29.44 -27.51 34.87
C LEU A 23 -29.24 -29.02 34.78
N THR A 24 -29.84 -29.67 33.78
CA THR A 24 -29.60 -31.09 33.50
C THR A 24 -28.16 -31.29 33.01
N GLU A 25 -27.62 -32.49 33.27
CA GLU A 25 -26.27 -32.85 32.86
C GLU A 25 -26.06 -32.70 31.35
N GLU A 26 -27.08 -33.02 30.54
CA GLU A 26 -27.04 -32.88 29.09
C GLU A 26 -26.83 -31.42 28.65
N ILE A 27 -27.56 -30.48 29.26
CA ILE A 27 -27.44 -29.05 28.94
C ILE A 27 -26.08 -28.52 29.41
N VAL A 28 -25.62 -28.93 30.60
CA VAL A 28 -24.29 -28.55 31.12
C VAL A 28 -23.19 -29.05 30.19
N LYS A 29 -23.27 -30.29 29.70
CA LYS A 29 -22.29 -30.87 28.78
C LYS A 29 -22.20 -30.09 27.47
N VAL A 30 -23.35 -29.70 26.89
CA VAL A 30 -23.37 -28.85 25.68
C VAL A 30 -22.69 -27.50 25.94
N HIS A 31 -22.94 -26.85 27.07
CA HIS A 31 -22.27 -25.59 27.40
C HIS A 31 -20.76 -25.75 27.62
N GLN A 32 -20.32 -26.88 28.18
CA GLN A 32 -18.89 -27.19 28.32
C GLN A 32 -18.22 -27.38 26.95
N GLU A 33 -18.85 -28.10 26.03
CA GLU A 33 -18.34 -28.29 24.66
C GLU A 33 -18.26 -26.97 23.89
N ILE A 34 -19.27 -26.09 24.04
CA ILE A 34 -19.26 -24.74 23.46
C ILE A 34 -18.10 -23.92 24.04
N SER A 35 -17.96 -23.89 25.37
CA SER A 35 -16.87 -23.15 26.03
C SER A 35 -15.50 -23.65 25.58
N ALA A 36 -15.31 -24.97 25.54
CA ALA A 36 -14.05 -25.57 25.08
C ALA A 36 -13.75 -25.22 23.62
N SER A 37 -14.77 -25.15 22.75
CA SER A 37 -14.61 -24.74 21.35
C SER A 37 -14.21 -23.26 21.24
N VAL A 38 -14.78 -22.39 22.08
CA VAL A 38 -14.42 -20.97 22.13
C VAL A 38 -12.99 -20.78 22.65
N ASP A 39 -12.59 -21.54 23.67
CA ASP A 39 -11.25 -21.46 24.27
C ASP A 39 -10.15 -21.95 23.32
N GLN A 40 -10.49 -22.77 22.33
CA GLN A 40 -9.56 -23.25 21.29
C GLN A 40 -9.27 -22.24 20.19
N ILE A 41 -10.02 -21.12 20.12
CA ILE A 41 -9.79 -20.09 19.11
C ILE A 41 -8.48 -19.37 19.45
N ASP A 42 -7.48 -19.52 18.57
CA ASP A 42 -6.22 -18.79 18.63
C ASP A 42 -6.11 -17.82 17.44
N PRO A 43 -6.27 -16.50 17.67
CA PRO A 43 -6.16 -15.49 16.62
C PRO A 43 -4.79 -15.45 15.93
N LEU A 44 -3.72 -15.95 16.58
CA LEU A 44 -2.37 -15.93 16.01
C LEU A 44 -2.15 -17.03 14.97
N SER A 45 -2.85 -18.17 15.10
CA SER A 45 -2.74 -19.30 14.18
C SER A 45 -3.83 -19.35 13.09
N GLU A 46 -4.88 -18.51 13.19
CA GLU A 46 -6.07 -18.53 12.32
C GLU A 46 -5.73 -18.61 10.81
N TYR A 47 -4.69 -17.90 10.38
CA TYR A 47 -4.32 -17.80 8.97
C TYR A 47 -3.20 -18.75 8.53
N GLU A 48 -2.61 -19.56 9.41
CA GLU A 48 -1.47 -20.42 9.07
C GLU A 48 -1.83 -21.40 7.94
N HIS A 49 -2.90 -22.17 8.11
CA HIS A 49 -3.36 -23.14 7.11
C HIS A 49 -3.74 -22.47 5.77
N PHE A 50 -4.33 -21.28 5.83
CA PHE A 50 -4.68 -20.51 4.65
C PHE A 50 -3.42 -20.05 3.89
N ILE A 51 -2.43 -19.52 4.60
CA ILE A 51 -1.15 -19.10 4.01
C ILE A 51 -0.46 -20.30 3.39
N GLU A 52 -0.38 -21.45 4.06
CA GLU A 52 0.25 -22.66 3.51
C GLU A 52 -0.44 -23.15 2.23
N SER A 53 -1.77 -23.10 2.19
CA SER A 53 -2.56 -23.61 1.06
C SER A 53 -2.58 -22.67 -0.14
N TYR A 54 -2.48 -21.36 0.08
CA TYR A 54 -2.73 -20.34 -0.94
C TYR A 54 -1.59 -19.33 -1.16
N ARG A 55 -0.45 -19.48 -0.47
CA ARG A 55 0.72 -18.61 -0.71
C ARG A 55 1.19 -18.72 -2.16
N SER A 56 1.34 -17.57 -2.80
CA SER A 56 1.96 -17.47 -4.12
C SER A 56 3.49 -17.50 -4.00
N PRO A 57 4.22 -17.98 -5.03
CA PRO A 57 5.67 -17.87 -5.09
C PRO A 57 6.11 -16.41 -4.93
N GLU A 58 7.24 -16.20 -4.26
CA GLU A 58 7.82 -14.87 -4.11
C GLU A 58 8.20 -14.29 -5.49
N THR A 59 7.75 -13.08 -5.75
CA THR A 59 8.11 -12.37 -7.00
C THR A 59 9.56 -11.92 -6.88
N PRO A 60 10.45 -12.25 -7.83
CA PRO A 60 11.83 -11.80 -7.79
C PRO A 60 11.91 -10.27 -7.82
N GLU A 61 12.82 -9.69 -7.04
CA GLU A 61 13.05 -8.25 -7.03
C GLU A 61 13.48 -7.77 -8.43
N ALA A 62 12.78 -6.77 -8.95
CA ALA A 62 13.12 -6.19 -10.25
C ALA A 62 14.37 -5.31 -10.11
N SER A 63 15.50 -5.76 -10.66
CA SER A 63 16.66 -4.91 -10.89
C SER A 63 16.41 -4.05 -12.13
N VAL A 64 16.52 -2.72 -11.99
CA VAL A 64 16.46 -1.78 -13.10
C VAL A 64 17.85 -1.22 -13.31
N GLU A 65 18.42 -1.48 -14.48
CA GLU A 65 19.73 -0.96 -14.90
C GLU A 65 19.56 -0.03 -16.10
N PHE A 66 20.54 0.86 -16.30
CA PHE A 66 20.55 1.75 -17.46
C PHE A 66 20.79 0.92 -18.73
N ASP A 67 19.87 1.04 -19.70
CA ASP A 67 19.98 0.37 -20.99
C ASP A 67 20.97 1.12 -21.90
N ALA A 68 22.18 0.58 -22.06
CA ALA A 68 23.23 1.17 -22.87
C ALA A 68 22.88 1.25 -24.36
N SER A 69 21.96 0.41 -24.87
CA SER A 69 21.55 0.44 -26.29
C SER A 69 20.86 1.76 -26.68
N LEU A 70 20.37 2.52 -25.70
CA LEU A 70 19.82 3.86 -25.90
C LEU A 70 20.86 4.87 -26.41
N LEU A 71 22.16 4.54 -26.35
CA LEU A 71 23.25 5.43 -26.75
C LEU A 71 23.95 5.00 -28.04
N ASP A 72 23.55 3.89 -28.67
CA ASP A 72 24.24 3.29 -29.84
C ASP A 72 24.37 4.24 -31.04
N GLU A 73 23.46 5.20 -31.20
CA GLU A 73 23.46 6.20 -32.28
C GLU A 73 24.25 7.49 -31.91
N THR A 74 24.78 7.55 -30.69
CA THR A 74 25.49 8.70 -30.12
C THR A 74 26.90 8.29 -29.68
N ASP A 75 27.86 8.36 -30.61
CA ASP A 75 29.25 7.90 -30.44
C ASP A 75 30.06 8.53 -29.27
N ASN A 76 29.51 9.51 -28.54
CA ASN A 76 30.27 10.31 -27.56
C ASN A 76 29.58 10.49 -26.20
N LEU A 77 28.51 9.74 -25.89
CA LEU A 77 27.81 9.85 -24.60
C LEU A 77 28.16 8.69 -23.67
N PRO A 78 28.60 8.96 -22.41
CA PRO A 78 28.84 7.93 -21.42
C PRO A 78 27.53 7.32 -20.92
N ALA A 79 27.44 5.99 -20.90
CA ALA A 79 26.32 5.27 -20.30
C ALA A 79 26.31 5.43 -18.78
N ASN A 80 25.10 5.50 -18.20
CA ASN A 80 24.91 5.59 -16.75
C ASN A 80 25.58 6.80 -16.09
N GLU A 81 25.82 7.88 -16.84
CA GLU A 81 26.40 9.12 -16.33
C GLU A 81 25.57 10.35 -16.68
N ILE A 82 25.45 11.26 -15.71
CA ILE A 82 24.81 12.55 -15.91
C ILE A 82 25.74 13.44 -16.74
N LEU A 83 25.24 14.07 -17.80
CA LEU A 83 26.04 14.97 -18.65
C LEU A 83 26.06 16.40 -18.10
N TRP A 84 27.25 16.94 -17.87
CA TRP A 84 27.44 18.34 -17.48
C TRP A 84 28.07 19.13 -18.64
N ASN A 85 27.29 20.02 -19.26
CA ASN A 85 27.75 20.90 -20.34
C ASN A 85 26.92 22.21 -20.36
N THR A 86 27.22 23.12 -21.28
CA THR A 86 26.52 24.43 -21.36
C THR A 86 25.02 24.33 -21.64
N LEU A 87 24.53 23.20 -22.14
CA LEU A 87 23.11 22.96 -22.41
C LEU A 87 22.37 22.36 -21.21
N THR A 88 23.07 21.65 -20.32
CA THR A 88 22.46 20.93 -19.18
C THR A 88 22.72 21.57 -17.82
N ALA A 89 23.70 22.47 -17.70
CA ALA A 89 24.13 23.03 -16.43
C ALA A 89 22.99 23.68 -15.63
N ASP A 90 22.22 24.58 -16.26
CA ASP A 90 21.14 25.30 -15.58
C ASP A 90 19.99 24.37 -15.16
N SER A 91 19.65 23.38 -15.99
CA SER A 91 18.58 22.43 -15.68
C SER A 91 19.00 21.46 -14.58
N LEU A 92 20.25 21.00 -14.57
CA LEU A 92 20.80 20.18 -13.49
C LEU A 92 20.86 20.95 -12.16
N GLN A 93 21.27 22.21 -12.18
CA GLN A 93 21.27 23.08 -10.99
C GLN A 93 19.84 23.29 -10.45
N ALA A 94 18.87 23.53 -11.34
CA ALA A 94 17.46 23.67 -10.97
C ALA A 94 16.88 22.36 -10.41
N MET A 95 17.20 21.21 -11.02
CA MET A 95 16.80 19.89 -10.51
C MET A 95 17.42 19.59 -9.16
N LEU A 96 18.69 19.94 -8.92
CA LEU A 96 19.33 19.76 -7.62
C LEU A 96 18.65 20.61 -6.54
N SER A 97 18.33 21.87 -6.86
CA SER A 97 17.58 22.75 -5.94
C SER A 97 16.21 22.17 -5.62
N SER A 98 15.44 21.79 -6.66
CA SER A 98 14.11 21.21 -6.50
C SER A 98 14.13 19.91 -5.69
N ALA A 99 15.07 19.00 -6.00
CA ALA A 99 15.21 17.73 -5.28
C ALA A 99 15.62 17.94 -3.82
N THR A 100 16.41 18.98 -3.53
CA THR A 100 16.79 19.35 -2.15
C THR A 100 15.59 19.88 -1.37
N ASP A 101 14.81 20.78 -1.99
CA ASP A 101 13.61 21.34 -1.36
C ASP A 101 12.55 20.26 -1.12
N GLU A 102 12.30 19.41 -2.12
CA GLU A 102 11.37 18.28 -2.02
C GLU A 102 11.82 17.29 -0.95
N LEU A 103 13.11 16.91 -0.92
CA LEU A 103 13.67 16.03 0.12
C LEU A 103 13.45 16.62 1.52
N SER A 104 13.71 17.92 1.70
CA SER A 104 13.53 18.58 3.00
C SER A 104 12.06 18.56 3.45
N LEU A 105 11.13 18.76 2.53
CA LEU A 105 9.69 18.70 2.78
C LEU A 105 9.25 17.27 3.10
N THR A 106 9.72 16.28 2.34
CA THR A 106 9.45 14.85 2.60
C THR A 106 9.95 14.46 3.99
N GLN A 107 11.15 14.87 4.39
CA GLN A 107 11.72 14.61 5.71
C GLN A 107 10.89 15.25 6.84
N GLN A 108 10.42 16.48 6.66
CA GLN A 108 9.54 17.12 7.62
C GLN A 108 8.20 16.39 7.75
N ASN A 109 7.60 16.01 6.62
CA ASN A 109 6.35 15.24 6.60
C ASN A 109 6.52 13.88 7.27
N LEU A 110 7.63 13.18 6.99
CA LEU A 110 7.96 11.89 7.58
C LEU A 110 8.01 12.00 9.11
N ARG A 111 8.82 12.92 9.65
CA ARG A 111 8.92 13.16 11.11
C ARG A 111 7.57 13.48 11.75
N THR A 112 6.75 14.28 11.06
CA THR A 112 5.41 14.63 11.55
C THR A 112 4.50 13.40 11.60
N LYS A 113 4.55 12.55 10.58
CA LYS A 113 3.72 11.33 10.49
C LYS A 113 4.20 10.24 11.45
N GLU A 114 5.50 10.10 11.65
CA GLU A 114 6.09 9.21 12.66
C GLU A 114 5.66 9.62 14.07
N ALA A 115 5.77 10.90 14.42
CA ALA A 115 5.33 11.40 15.73
C ALA A 115 3.81 11.20 15.96
N LEU A 116 2.99 11.34 14.91
CA LEU A 116 1.56 11.04 14.99
C LEU A 116 1.29 9.54 15.16
N ALA A 117 2.09 8.67 14.57
CA ALA A 117 1.97 7.22 14.73
C ALA A 117 2.30 6.81 16.16
N ASP A 118 3.40 7.34 16.72
CA ASP A 118 3.80 7.09 18.11
C ASP A 118 2.75 7.56 19.12
N ASP A 119 2.17 8.75 18.91
CA ASP A 119 1.09 9.28 19.76
C ASP A 119 -0.19 8.43 19.67
N LEU A 120 -0.57 7.99 18.46
CA LEU A 120 -1.74 7.16 18.28
C LEU A 120 -1.55 5.76 18.87
N ASP A 121 -0.36 5.16 18.70
CA ASP A 121 -0.02 3.87 19.30
C ASP A 121 -0.04 3.95 20.83
N ALA A 122 0.57 4.98 21.42
CA ALA A 122 0.53 5.21 22.87
C ALA A 122 -0.91 5.38 23.40
N LYS A 123 -1.78 6.08 22.66
CA LYS A 123 -3.21 6.21 22.99
C LYS A 123 -3.95 4.88 22.93
N ILE A 124 -3.68 4.06 21.92
CA ILE A 124 -4.27 2.72 21.78
C ILE A 124 -3.82 1.86 22.96
N GLN A 125 -2.52 1.79 23.27
CA GLN A 125 -2.01 1.00 24.40
C GLN A 125 -2.61 1.45 25.74
N THR A 126 -2.73 2.76 25.96
CA THR A 126 -3.37 3.30 27.17
C THR A 126 -4.85 2.90 27.25
N SER A 127 -5.56 2.95 26.12
CA SER A 127 -6.98 2.58 26.04
C SER A 127 -7.17 1.07 26.28
N GLU A 128 -6.27 0.23 25.74
CA GLU A 128 -6.27 -1.22 25.98
C GLU A 128 -6.08 -1.55 27.46
N GLN A 129 -5.15 -0.87 28.15
CA GLN A 129 -4.92 -1.07 29.59
C GLN A 129 -6.08 -0.59 30.46
N SER A 130 -6.85 0.39 30.00
CA SER A 130 -8.03 0.92 30.69
C SER A 130 -9.31 0.09 30.47
N SER A 131 -9.25 -0.92 29.60
CA SER A 131 -10.39 -1.74 29.18
C SER A 131 -10.89 -2.64 30.30
N GLU A 132 -12.19 -2.60 30.62
CA GLU A 132 -12.78 -3.42 31.68
C GLU A 132 -13.22 -4.81 31.20
N LYS A 133 -13.72 -4.92 29.96
CA LYS A 133 -14.18 -6.19 29.38
C LYS A 133 -13.26 -6.64 28.25
N LYS A 134 -13.12 -7.96 28.10
CA LYS A 134 -12.39 -8.56 26.97
C LYS A 134 -12.96 -8.15 25.60
N SER A 135 -14.26 -7.87 25.53
CA SER A 135 -14.96 -7.47 24.30
C SER A 135 -14.68 -6.02 23.87
N ASP A 136 -14.19 -5.16 24.75
CA ASP A 136 -14.05 -3.73 24.45
C ASP A 136 -12.91 -3.45 23.45
N CYS A 137 -12.07 -4.44 23.18
CA CYS A 137 -11.05 -4.39 22.12
C CYS A 137 -11.65 -4.02 20.75
N VAL A 138 -12.93 -4.32 20.51
CA VAL A 138 -13.65 -3.96 19.27
C VAL A 138 -13.72 -2.45 19.07
N LEU A 139 -13.76 -1.66 20.15
CA LEU A 139 -13.86 -0.20 20.10
C LEU A 139 -12.57 0.44 19.56
N LEU A 140 -11.45 -0.28 19.66
CA LEU A 140 -10.13 0.20 19.23
C LEU A 140 -9.82 -0.15 17.77
N LEU A 141 -10.64 -0.98 17.11
CA LEU A 141 -10.38 -1.42 15.74
C LEU A 141 -10.25 -0.27 14.75
N SER A 142 -11.08 0.77 14.88
CA SER A 142 -10.97 1.96 14.02
C SER A 142 -9.66 2.70 14.21
N GLN A 143 -9.18 2.82 15.46
CA GLN A 143 -7.91 3.49 15.74
C GLN A 143 -6.71 2.66 15.26
N LYS A 144 -6.75 1.34 15.48
CA LYS A 144 -5.74 0.40 14.96
C LYS A 144 -5.67 0.44 13.44
N LEU A 145 -6.82 0.53 12.75
CA LEU A 145 -6.85 0.70 11.29
C LEU A 145 -6.19 2.03 10.87
N SER A 146 -6.53 3.14 11.53
CA SER A 146 -5.88 4.43 11.23
C SER A 146 -4.37 4.42 11.51
N LEU A 147 -3.91 3.68 12.52
CA LEU A 147 -2.48 3.47 12.77
C LEU A 147 -1.81 2.68 11.63
N LEU A 148 -2.45 1.61 11.14
CA LEU A 148 -1.96 0.85 9.99
C LEU A 148 -1.87 1.70 8.71
N GLU A 149 -2.89 2.51 8.43
CA GLU A 149 -2.89 3.46 7.30
C GLU A 149 -1.75 4.47 7.44
N LEU A 150 -1.52 4.97 8.66
CA LEU A 150 -0.45 5.92 8.94
C LEU A 150 0.93 5.28 8.77
N HIS A 151 1.14 4.03 9.19
CA HIS A 151 2.37 3.28 8.93
C HIS A 151 2.64 3.09 7.45
N HIS A 152 1.60 2.82 6.65
CA HIS A 152 1.75 2.74 5.20
C HIS A 152 2.17 4.10 4.60
N VAL A 153 1.59 5.21 5.06
CA VAL A 153 2.01 6.55 4.64
C VAL A 153 3.47 6.82 5.02
N VAL A 154 3.89 6.45 6.23
CA VAL A 154 5.29 6.56 6.69
C VAL A 154 6.23 5.76 5.78
N GLN A 155 5.91 4.49 5.50
CA GLN A 155 6.72 3.65 4.62
C GLN A 155 6.84 4.22 3.20
N SER A 156 5.73 4.76 2.66
CA SER A 156 5.73 5.43 1.36
C SER A 156 6.65 6.67 1.36
N LEU A 157 6.57 7.50 2.42
CA LEU A 157 7.45 8.66 2.58
C LEU A 157 8.92 8.26 2.72
N GLN A 158 9.24 7.20 3.47
CA GLN A 158 10.61 6.67 3.60
C GLN A 158 11.17 6.19 2.24
N SER A 159 10.35 5.52 1.43
CA SER A 159 10.75 5.11 0.08
C SER A 159 11.01 6.33 -0.82
N SER A 160 10.18 7.38 -0.70
CA SER A 160 10.35 8.64 -1.43
C SER A 160 11.60 9.40 -0.98
N GLU A 161 11.85 9.46 0.32
CA GLU A 161 13.06 10.05 0.89
C GLU A 161 14.31 9.35 0.35
N THR A 162 14.34 8.02 0.37
CA THR A 162 15.48 7.23 -0.12
C THR A 162 15.73 7.50 -1.60
N ARG A 163 14.68 7.58 -2.41
CA ARG A 163 14.77 7.91 -3.85
C ARG A 163 15.29 9.33 -4.08
N LEU A 164 14.75 10.32 -3.37
CA LEU A 164 15.18 11.72 -3.51
C LEU A 164 16.61 11.92 -3.01
N ALA A 165 16.99 11.24 -1.92
CA ALA A 165 18.34 11.27 -1.37
C ALA A 165 19.36 10.65 -2.35
N SER A 166 19.04 9.53 -3.00
CA SER A 166 19.92 8.94 -4.01
C SER A 166 20.04 9.83 -5.25
N GLN A 167 18.93 10.40 -5.74
CA GLN A 167 18.95 11.36 -6.86
C GLN A 167 19.80 12.59 -6.53
N LYS A 168 19.61 13.16 -5.34
CA LYS A 168 20.41 14.30 -4.85
C LYS A 168 21.89 13.94 -4.77
N ALA A 169 22.24 12.76 -4.25
CA ALA A 169 23.63 12.32 -4.15
C ALA A 169 24.31 12.19 -5.52
N LEU A 170 23.62 11.66 -6.53
CA LEU A 170 24.13 11.57 -7.90
C LEU A 170 24.36 12.96 -8.52
N LEU A 171 23.41 13.88 -8.32
CA LEU A 171 23.54 15.26 -8.77
C LEU A 171 24.69 15.98 -8.05
N ASP A 172 24.75 15.93 -6.72
CA ASP A 172 25.83 16.53 -5.93
C ASP A 172 27.22 16.02 -6.35
N ALA A 173 27.36 14.71 -6.57
CA ALA A 173 28.60 14.12 -7.05
C ALA A 173 29.00 14.66 -8.43
N LYS A 174 28.05 14.79 -9.35
CA LYS A 174 28.31 15.37 -10.68
C LYS A 174 28.68 16.85 -10.60
N MET A 175 27.99 17.63 -9.79
CA MET A 175 28.28 19.05 -9.58
C MET A 175 29.66 19.26 -8.97
N ALA A 176 30.03 18.44 -7.97
CA ALA A 176 31.33 18.50 -7.32
C ALA A 176 32.47 18.21 -8.31
N ALA A 177 32.32 17.20 -9.17
CA ALA A 177 33.28 16.87 -10.21
C ALA A 177 33.43 17.97 -11.27
N ALA A 178 32.43 18.85 -11.42
CA ALA A 178 32.39 19.92 -12.41
C ALA A 178 32.91 21.29 -11.92
N THR A 179 33.53 21.36 -10.73
CA THR A 179 33.90 22.63 -10.05
C THR A 179 35.08 23.41 -10.67
N SER A 180 35.54 23.13 -11.89
CA SER A 180 36.49 23.98 -12.66
C SER A 180 36.50 23.60 -14.16
N PRO A 181 36.75 24.50 -15.14
CA PRO A 181 36.32 25.90 -15.42
C PRO A 181 34.83 25.95 -15.88
N PRO A 182 34.27 26.99 -16.58
CA PRO A 182 32.89 26.97 -17.09
C PRO A 182 32.47 25.65 -17.76
N PRO A 183 31.17 25.28 -17.69
CA PRO A 183 30.67 24.01 -18.25
C PRO A 183 31.20 23.81 -19.67
N PRO A 184 31.73 22.62 -19.99
CA PRO A 184 32.34 22.39 -21.30
C PRO A 184 31.30 22.59 -22.40
N PRO A 185 31.69 23.13 -23.57
CA PRO A 185 30.81 23.16 -24.72
C PRO A 185 30.42 21.72 -25.10
N PRO A 186 29.22 21.50 -25.64
CA PRO A 186 28.81 20.19 -26.11
C PRO A 186 29.78 19.68 -27.19
N ALA A 187 29.99 18.36 -27.24
CA ALA A 187 30.77 17.73 -28.30
C ALA A 187 30.16 18.09 -29.67
N PRO A 188 30.98 18.32 -30.71
CA PRO A 188 30.48 18.64 -32.04
C PRO A 188 29.55 17.53 -32.52
N ALA A 189 28.35 17.91 -32.96
CA ALA A 189 27.37 16.97 -33.48
C ALA A 189 27.98 16.19 -34.67
N PRO A 190 27.73 14.88 -34.79
CA PRO A 190 28.05 14.18 -36.01
C PRO A 190 27.38 14.91 -37.19
N PRO A 191 28.01 14.95 -38.38
CA PRO A 191 27.42 15.61 -39.53
C PRO A 191 26.05 14.97 -39.78
N TYR A 192 25.00 15.75 -39.53
CA TYR A 192 23.64 15.36 -39.89
C TYR A 192 23.61 15.20 -41.41
N GLU A 193 23.06 14.10 -41.93
CA GLU A 193 22.87 13.98 -43.38
C GLU A 193 21.99 15.16 -43.82
N ASP A 194 22.48 15.91 -44.82
CA ASP A 194 21.85 17.13 -45.31
C ASP A 194 20.43 16.79 -45.80
N ASP A 195 19.42 17.18 -45.01
CA ASP A 195 18.01 16.83 -45.21
C ASP A 195 17.44 17.65 -46.38
N THR A 196 17.96 17.38 -47.56
CA THR A 196 17.61 18.02 -48.84
C THR A 196 16.34 17.42 -49.46
N ARG A 197 15.63 16.53 -48.75
CA ARG A 197 14.32 16.04 -49.18
C ARG A 197 13.20 16.96 -48.70
N SER A 198 13.16 18.14 -49.32
CA SER A 198 11.97 18.99 -49.33
C SER A 198 10.82 18.23 -50.03
N LEU A 199 9.99 17.54 -49.24
CA LEU A 199 8.72 17.01 -49.73
C LEU A 199 7.74 18.19 -49.86
N GLY A 200 7.76 18.81 -51.03
CA GLY A 200 6.77 19.81 -51.43
C GLY A 200 5.36 19.26 -51.24
N SER A 201 4.60 19.94 -50.38
CA SER A 201 3.19 19.69 -50.14
C SER A 201 2.41 19.88 -51.44
N THR A 202 2.02 18.79 -52.10
CA THR A 202 0.85 18.79 -52.99
C THR A 202 -0.31 18.18 -52.25
N VAL A 203 -1.17 19.06 -51.73
CA VAL A 203 -2.52 18.71 -51.29
C VAL A 203 -3.25 18.06 -52.46
N ASN A 204 -3.55 16.76 -52.34
CA ASN A 204 -4.53 16.12 -53.21
C ASN A 204 -5.62 15.55 -52.31
N THR A 205 -6.74 16.26 -52.33
CA THR A 205 -8.01 15.87 -51.70
C THR A 205 -8.53 14.60 -52.36
N HIS A 206 -8.50 13.48 -51.63
CA HIS A 206 -9.46 12.42 -51.90
C HIS A 206 -9.99 11.80 -50.61
N THR A 207 -11.30 11.97 -50.45
CA THR A 207 -12.17 11.41 -49.43
C THR A 207 -12.18 9.88 -49.53
N HIS A 208 -11.78 9.18 -48.47
CA HIS A 208 -12.38 7.86 -48.20
C HIS A 208 -12.40 7.54 -46.70
N THR A 209 -13.61 7.23 -46.25
CA THR A 209 -14.02 6.81 -44.92
C THR A 209 -13.51 5.40 -44.59
N HIS A 210 -12.86 5.22 -43.43
CA HIS A 210 -12.96 3.95 -42.68
C HIS A 210 -12.72 4.16 -41.18
N THR A 211 -13.78 3.94 -40.42
CA THR A 211 -13.86 3.74 -38.97
C THR A 211 -12.91 2.66 -38.45
N HIS A 212 -12.25 2.86 -37.30
CA HIS A 212 -12.27 1.87 -36.22
C HIS A 212 -11.86 2.45 -34.86
N ALA A 213 -12.60 2.01 -33.84
CA ALA A 213 -12.64 2.49 -32.47
C ALA A 213 -11.38 2.21 -31.64
N LEU A 214 -10.95 3.21 -30.85
CA LEU A 214 -10.12 3.02 -29.65
C LEU A 214 -10.53 4.02 -28.55
N THR A 215 -11.70 3.79 -27.98
CA THR A 215 -12.10 4.44 -26.72
C THR A 215 -12.53 3.35 -25.74
N HIS A 216 -11.60 2.57 -25.20
CA HIS A 216 -11.91 1.63 -24.12
C HIS A 216 -10.67 1.17 -23.31
N ILE A 217 -9.89 2.07 -22.70
CA ILE A 217 -9.04 1.72 -21.54
C ILE A 217 -8.98 2.89 -20.52
N TYR A 218 -10.13 3.46 -20.14
CA TYR A 218 -10.22 4.31 -18.94
C TYR A 218 -11.55 4.06 -18.22
N SER A 219 -11.74 2.84 -17.69
CA SER A 219 -12.86 2.56 -16.77
C SER A 219 -12.66 1.32 -15.88
N ARG A 220 -11.45 1.06 -15.36
CA ARG A 220 -11.25 -0.10 -14.47
C ARG A 220 -10.35 0.10 -13.24
N VAL A 221 -10.45 1.27 -12.60
CA VAL A 221 -9.89 1.47 -11.24
C VAL A 221 -10.92 2.07 -10.24
N ALA A 222 -12.14 2.42 -10.67
CA ALA A 222 -13.12 3.08 -9.79
C ALA A 222 -14.29 2.17 -9.34
N ASN A 223 -14.08 0.86 -9.14
CA ASN A 223 -15.15 -0.04 -8.70
C ASN A 223 -14.64 -1.21 -7.84
N PHE A 224 -13.95 -0.90 -6.74
CA PHE A 224 -13.68 -1.89 -5.69
C PHE A 224 -13.98 -1.37 -4.27
N GLY A 225 -14.93 -0.44 -4.17
CA GLY A 225 -15.36 0.10 -2.88
C GLY A 225 -16.86 0.35 -2.86
N TYR A 226 -17.69 -0.69 -3.02
CA TYR A 226 -19.12 -0.68 -2.65
C TYR A 226 -19.71 -2.08 -2.78
N LEU A 227 -19.31 -3.03 -1.92
CA LEU A 227 -20.02 -4.30 -1.76
C LEU A 227 -19.67 -4.96 -0.41
N ALA A 228 -20.13 -4.33 0.68
CA ALA A 228 -20.30 -4.98 1.98
C ALA A 228 -21.36 -4.24 2.79
N GLY A 229 -22.57 -4.14 2.23
CA GLY A 229 -23.78 -3.79 2.96
C GLY A 229 -24.65 -5.03 3.09
N VAL A 230 -24.32 -5.91 4.04
CA VAL A 230 -25.21 -7.00 4.45
C VAL A 230 -25.59 -6.75 5.90
N ARG A 231 -26.87 -6.41 6.08
CA ARG A 231 -27.58 -6.47 7.35
C ARG A 231 -27.50 -7.89 7.92
N PHE A 232 -27.17 -7.99 9.20
CA PHE A 232 -27.98 -8.70 10.20
C PHE A 232 -27.96 -7.88 11.49
#